data_AF-A0A2V9R9Z9-F1
#
_entry.id   AF-A0A2V9R9Z9-F1
#
_cell.length_a   1.000
_cell.length_b   1.000
_cell.length_c   1.000
_cell.angle_alpha   90.00
_cell.angle_beta   90.00
_cell.angle_gamma   90.00
#
_symmetry.space_group_name_H-M   'P 1'
#
loop_
_entity.id
_entity.type
_entity.pdbx_description
1 polymer ?
#
loop_
_entity_poly.entity_id
_entity_poly.type
_entity_poly.pdbx_seq_one_letter_code
_entity_poly.pdbx_strand_id
1 'polypeptide(L)'
;MMPGLTLRRLRVVLLIGLLVFCFSSSSRSSTADKGSTTYDSTLYVGSETCKTCHEDIYNKFETTPHWKTTFTKKGPQWQGCEACHGPGKEHVEGGGDKSKIFVFEGKTAEQVSKRCLGCHEYGEEHANFDRSQHNLNDVSCISCHSPHHAKEKQFLLVNKQPELCYGCHTDIKQDFNRPFRHRVEQGLIQCSDCHNQHGGFLTRQVRATASQDQVCFKFRTRAG
;
A
#
# COMPACT_ATOMS: atom_id res chain seq x y z
N MET A 1 -4.82 28.85 81.17
CA MET A 1 -4.73 29.87 80.10
C MET A 1 -5.90 29.66 79.13
N MET A 2 -6.41 30.76 78.61
CA MET A 2 -7.67 30.98 77.88
C MET A 2 -7.83 30.20 76.54
N PRO A 3 -9.05 30.19 75.95
CA PRO A 3 -9.68 29.07 75.23
C PRO A 3 -9.88 29.32 73.71
N GLY A 4 -10.59 28.41 73.01
CA GLY A 4 -11.40 28.81 71.83
C GLY A 4 -11.49 27.83 70.67
N LEU A 5 -12.28 26.76 70.82
CA LEU A 5 -12.77 25.96 69.68
C LEU A 5 -14.09 26.58 69.19
N THR A 6 -14.05 27.29 68.07
CA THR A 6 -15.22 28.03 67.56
C THR A 6 -16.23 27.15 66.84
N LEU A 7 -17.37 26.98 67.49
CA LEU A 7 -18.69 26.65 66.95
C LEU A 7 -19.10 27.62 65.82
N ARG A 8 -19.46 27.12 64.64
CA ARG A 8 -20.33 27.74 63.58
C ARG A 8 -20.17 26.87 62.31
N ARG A 9 -21.17 26.30 61.63
CA ARG A 9 -22.60 26.52 61.53
C ARG A 9 -23.23 25.23 60.99
N LEU A 10 -24.07 24.60 61.80
CA LEU A 10 -25.14 23.74 61.32
C LEU A 10 -26.36 24.65 61.09
N ARG A 11 -27.13 24.39 60.02
CA ARG A 11 -28.42 25.01 59.64
C ARG A 11 -28.36 26.39 58.96
N VAL A 12 -28.44 26.40 57.62
CA VAL A 12 -29.40 27.24 56.87
C VAL A 12 -29.75 26.47 55.58
N VAL A 13 -30.81 25.68 55.65
CA VAL A 13 -31.59 25.21 54.49
C VAL A 13 -32.75 26.19 54.38
N LEU A 14 -32.75 27.06 53.36
CA LEU A 14 -33.91 27.51 52.56
C LEU A 14 -33.56 28.76 51.74
N LEU A 15 -34.08 28.79 50.51
CA LEU A 15 -34.39 29.97 49.68
C LEU A 15 -33.23 30.70 48.98
N ILE A 16 -33.12 30.43 47.67
CA ILE A 16 -33.02 31.37 46.53
C ILE A 16 -32.79 30.41 45.33
N GLY A 17 -33.68 30.23 44.36
CA GLY A 17 -34.47 31.25 43.67
C GLY A 17 -33.80 31.57 42.35
N LEU A 18 -34.16 30.80 41.31
CA LEU A 18 -34.27 31.26 39.92
C LEU A 18 -33.01 31.83 39.23
N LEU A 19 -32.20 30.97 38.60
CA LEU A 19 -31.41 31.32 37.42
C LEU A 19 -31.37 30.12 36.46
N VAL A 20 -32.45 29.98 35.71
CA VAL A 20 -32.51 29.16 34.49
C VAL A 20 -31.61 29.86 33.46
N PHE A 21 -30.33 29.49 33.43
CA PHE A 21 -29.46 29.83 32.31
C PHE A 21 -29.79 28.86 31.17
N CYS A 22 -30.51 29.35 30.17
CA CYS A 22 -30.62 28.73 28.85
C CYS A 22 -29.21 28.54 28.27
N PHE A 23 -28.61 27.37 28.50
CA PHE A 23 -27.52 26.89 27.67
C PHE A 23 -28.17 26.44 26.35
N SER A 24 -28.20 27.34 25.37
CA SER A 24 -28.45 26.98 23.98
C SER A 24 -27.36 26.02 23.54
N SER A 25 -27.67 24.72 23.58
CA SER A 25 -26.90 23.66 22.95
C SER A 25 -26.85 23.94 21.45
N SER A 26 -25.85 24.70 21.01
CA SER A 26 -25.45 24.76 19.61
C SER A 26 -24.82 23.41 19.27
N SER A 27 -25.67 22.47 18.84
CA SER A 27 -25.24 21.26 18.15
C SER A 27 -24.55 21.68 16.85
N ARG A 28 -23.23 21.90 16.92
CA ARG A 28 -22.39 21.79 15.72
C ARG A 28 -22.37 20.33 15.33
N SER A 29 -23.38 19.95 14.54
CA SER A 29 -23.33 18.79 13.68
C SER A 29 -22.13 19.01 12.75
N SER A 30 -20.99 18.43 13.11
CA SER A 30 -19.89 18.25 12.19
C SER A 30 -20.34 17.21 11.18
N THR A 31 -21.08 17.64 10.17
CA THR A 31 -21.17 16.91 8.92
C THR A 31 -19.75 16.88 8.37
N ALA A 32 -19.04 15.78 8.64
CA ALA A 32 -17.90 15.40 7.83
C ALA A 32 -18.43 15.33 6.39
N ASP A 33 -18.12 16.36 5.63
CA ASP A 33 -18.32 16.42 4.20
C ASP A 33 -17.55 15.22 3.62
N LYS A 34 -18.29 14.14 3.33
CA LYS A 34 -17.80 13.11 2.43
C LYS A 34 -17.77 13.77 1.07
N GLY A 35 -16.65 14.44 0.79
CA GLY A 35 -16.38 15.10 -0.47
C GLY A 35 -16.71 14.14 -1.61
N SER A 36 -17.89 14.34 -2.20
CA SER A 36 -18.26 13.72 -3.45
C SER A 36 -17.42 14.42 -4.50
N THR A 37 -16.19 13.94 -4.69
CA THR A 37 -15.38 14.34 -5.84
C THR A 37 -16.11 13.85 -7.08
N THR A 38 -16.89 14.72 -7.69
CA THR A 38 -17.38 14.54 -9.05
C THR A 38 -16.15 14.55 -9.94
N TYR A 39 -15.68 13.36 -10.30
CA TYR A 39 -14.54 13.22 -11.19
C TYR A 39 -14.94 13.72 -12.57
N ASP A 40 -14.22 14.72 -13.07
CA ASP A 40 -14.41 15.22 -14.43
C ASP A 40 -13.89 14.18 -15.43
N SER A 41 -14.80 13.42 -16.02
CA SER A 41 -14.48 12.42 -17.04
C SER A 41 -13.89 13.03 -18.30
N THR A 42 -14.06 14.35 -18.53
CA THR A 42 -13.53 15.03 -19.72
C THR A 42 -12.01 15.19 -19.70
N LEU A 43 -11.36 14.94 -18.56
CA LEU A 43 -9.91 14.98 -18.40
C LEU A 43 -9.21 13.66 -18.77
N TYR A 44 -9.98 12.62 -19.06
CA TYR A 44 -9.50 11.27 -19.34
C TYR A 44 -9.66 10.96 -20.82
N VAL A 45 -8.60 10.41 -21.43
CA VAL A 45 -8.54 10.16 -22.88
C VAL A 45 -8.61 8.67 -23.24
N GLY A 46 -8.56 7.79 -22.25
CA GLY A 46 -8.63 6.34 -22.43
C GLY A 46 -7.34 5.72 -22.97
N SER A 47 -7.17 4.41 -22.73
CA SER A 47 -5.93 3.70 -23.07
C SER A 47 -5.68 3.53 -24.57
N GLU A 48 -6.72 3.56 -25.41
CA GLU A 48 -6.55 3.52 -26.87
C GLU A 48 -5.81 4.75 -27.39
N THR A 49 -6.05 5.92 -26.81
CA THR A 49 -5.30 7.14 -27.14
C THR A 49 -3.82 6.96 -26.81
N CYS A 50 -3.50 6.37 -25.65
CA CYS A 50 -2.13 6.09 -25.24
C CYS A 50 -1.42 5.14 -26.22
N LYS A 51 -2.12 4.12 -26.75
CA LYS A 51 -1.57 3.15 -27.71
C LYS A 51 -0.99 3.81 -28.96
N THR A 52 -1.60 4.90 -29.44
CA THR A 52 -1.16 5.60 -30.66
C THR A 52 0.29 6.10 -30.60
N CYS A 53 0.81 6.38 -29.39
CA CYS A 53 2.20 6.81 -29.16
C CYS A 53 3.02 5.78 -28.36
N HIS A 54 2.37 4.92 -27.57
CA HIS A 54 3.00 3.97 -26.64
C HIS A 54 2.58 2.52 -26.91
N GLU A 55 2.60 2.12 -28.18
CA GLU A 55 2.13 0.80 -28.64
C GLU A 55 2.82 -0.36 -27.91
N ASP A 56 4.16 -0.34 -27.80
CA ASP A 56 4.92 -1.40 -27.13
C ASP A 56 4.57 -1.55 -25.64
N ILE A 57 4.30 -0.43 -24.97
CA ILE A 57 3.93 -0.42 -23.56
C ILE A 57 2.50 -0.96 -23.42
N TYR A 58 1.58 -0.52 -24.28
CA TYR A 58 0.21 -1.00 -24.32
C TYR A 58 0.16 -2.53 -24.52
N ASN A 59 0.84 -3.03 -25.54
CA ASN A 59 0.84 -4.46 -25.90
C ASN A 59 1.50 -5.32 -24.81
N LYS A 60 2.40 -4.77 -24.00
CA LYS A 60 2.93 -5.49 -22.82
C LYS A 60 1.94 -5.46 -21.67
N PHE A 61 1.37 -4.29 -21.40
CA PHE A 61 0.41 -4.06 -20.32
C PHE A 61 -0.84 -4.94 -20.45
N GLU A 62 -1.35 -5.17 -21.67
CA GLU A 62 -2.53 -6.03 -21.91
C GLU A 62 -2.33 -7.47 -21.42
N THR A 63 -1.09 -7.93 -21.35
CA THR A 63 -0.74 -9.28 -20.89
C THR A 63 -0.56 -9.39 -19.38
N THR A 64 -0.72 -8.28 -18.65
CA THR A 64 -0.51 -8.22 -17.19
C THR A 64 -1.81 -8.42 -16.42
N PRO A 65 -1.75 -8.84 -15.13
CA PRO A 65 -2.92 -8.84 -14.26
C PRO A 65 -3.59 -7.46 -14.12
N HIS A 66 -2.82 -6.37 -14.28
CA HIS A 66 -3.33 -5.01 -14.20
C HIS A 66 -4.16 -4.60 -15.42
N TRP A 67 -4.14 -5.38 -16.51
CA TRP A 67 -5.08 -5.17 -17.62
C TRP A 67 -6.54 -5.21 -17.15
N LYS A 68 -6.84 -5.95 -16.07
CA LYS A 68 -8.19 -5.95 -15.46
C LYS A 68 -8.73 -4.57 -15.11
N THR A 69 -7.86 -3.58 -14.92
CA THR A 69 -8.27 -2.20 -14.68
C THR A 69 -9.03 -1.61 -15.86
N THR A 70 -8.80 -2.02 -17.11
CA THR A 70 -9.55 -1.49 -18.27
C THR A 70 -11.03 -1.89 -18.27
N PHE A 71 -11.39 -2.95 -17.55
CA PHE A 71 -12.76 -3.46 -17.48
C PHE A 71 -13.54 -2.99 -16.24
N THR A 72 -12.92 -2.21 -15.36
CA THR A 72 -13.61 -1.75 -14.14
C THR A 72 -14.71 -0.74 -14.46
N LYS A 73 -15.79 -0.75 -13.69
CA LYS A 73 -16.90 0.20 -13.79
C LYS A 73 -16.85 1.31 -12.73
N LYS A 74 -15.73 1.44 -12.02
CA LYS A 74 -15.54 2.40 -10.91
C LYS A 74 -15.34 3.85 -11.36
N GLY A 75 -15.11 4.08 -12.66
CA GLY A 75 -14.86 5.40 -13.25
C GLY A 75 -13.53 5.46 -14.01
N PRO A 76 -13.33 6.49 -14.84
CA PRO A 76 -12.16 6.62 -15.72
C PRO A 76 -10.83 6.72 -14.95
N GLN A 77 -10.85 7.28 -13.74
CA GLN A 77 -9.70 7.38 -12.85
C GLN A 77 -9.19 6.04 -12.33
N TRP A 78 -9.92 4.95 -12.55
CA TRP A 78 -9.54 3.59 -12.19
C TRP A 78 -9.29 2.70 -13.42
N GLN A 79 -9.32 3.26 -14.64
CA GLN A 79 -9.27 2.51 -15.87
C GLN A 79 -7.90 2.60 -16.57
N GLY A 80 -7.36 1.44 -16.92
CA GLY A 80 -6.19 1.29 -17.79
C GLY A 80 -4.98 2.12 -17.36
N CYS A 81 -4.35 2.80 -18.34
CA CYS A 81 -3.16 3.61 -18.11
C CYS A 81 -3.39 4.71 -17.07
N GLU A 82 -4.55 5.37 -17.13
CA GLU A 82 -4.89 6.54 -16.32
C GLU A 82 -5.21 6.15 -14.86
N ALA A 83 -5.48 4.87 -14.58
CA ALA A 83 -5.55 4.34 -13.22
C ALA A 83 -4.24 4.58 -12.45
N CYS A 84 -3.10 4.44 -13.12
CA CYS A 84 -1.78 4.62 -12.51
C CYS A 84 -1.18 6.00 -12.82
N HIS A 85 -1.44 6.53 -14.01
CA HIS A 85 -0.81 7.77 -14.49
C HIS A 85 -1.67 9.04 -14.26
N GLY A 86 -2.94 8.89 -13.87
CA GLY A 86 -3.87 9.99 -13.72
C GLY A 86 -4.46 10.46 -15.07
N PRO A 87 -5.21 11.58 -15.07
CA PRO A 87 -5.83 12.11 -16.28
C PRO A 87 -4.77 12.48 -17.34
N GLY A 88 -4.92 11.94 -18.55
CA GLY A 88 -3.94 12.08 -19.62
C GLY A 88 -4.18 13.25 -20.58
N LYS A 89 -5.31 13.97 -20.48
CA LYS A 89 -5.69 15.00 -21.46
C LYS A 89 -4.62 16.07 -21.68
N GLU A 90 -4.14 16.73 -20.62
CA GLU A 90 -3.12 17.78 -20.75
C GLU A 90 -1.82 17.26 -21.36
N HIS A 91 -1.46 16.01 -21.06
CA HIS A 91 -0.29 15.36 -21.64
C HIS A 91 -0.44 15.11 -23.14
N VAL A 92 -1.61 14.63 -23.57
CA VAL A 92 -1.90 14.39 -25.00
C VAL A 92 -2.01 15.70 -25.77
N GLU A 93 -2.74 16.69 -25.24
CA GLU A 93 -2.90 18.01 -25.86
C GLU A 93 -1.58 18.80 -25.90
N GLY A 94 -0.71 18.58 -24.91
CA GLY A 94 0.65 19.11 -24.86
C GLY A 94 1.66 18.38 -25.73
N GLY A 95 1.22 17.45 -26.60
CA GLY A 95 2.11 16.73 -27.53
C GLY A 95 3.02 15.70 -26.86
N GLY A 96 2.61 15.15 -25.71
CA GLY A 96 3.38 14.16 -24.96
C GLY A 96 4.23 14.75 -23.83
N ASP A 97 3.93 15.97 -23.37
CA ASP A 97 4.65 16.59 -22.25
C ASP A 97 4.52 15.75 -20.97
N LYS A 98 5.63 15.16 -20.53
CA LYS A 98 5.69 14.29 -19.34
C LYS A 98 5.41 15.03 -18.03
N SER A 99 5.56 16.36 -18.00
CA SER A 99 5.24 17.17 -16.81
C SER A 99 3.74 17.24 -16.53
N LYS A 100 2.91 16.94 -17.54
CA LYS A 100 1.44 17.00 -17.50
C LYS A 100 0.76 15.68 -17.17
N ILE A 101 1.53 14.65 -16.82
CA ILE A 101 1.02 13.34 -16.41
C ILE A 101 1.87 12.80 -15.25
N PHE A 102 1.28 11.96 -14.41
CA PHE A 102 2.07 11.32 -13.37
C PHE A 102 3.02 10.31 -14.01
N VAL A 103 4.33 10.57 -13.95
CA VAL A 103 5.37 9.60 -14.27
C VAL A 103 6.03 9.13 -12.97
N PHE A 104 6.33 7.83 -12.89
CA PHE A 104 6.96 7.23 -11.71
C PHE A 104 8.44 7.57 -11.61
N GLU A 105 9.09 7.87 -12.73
CA GLU A 105 10.48 8.30 -12.78
C GLU A 105 10.68 9.59 -11.96
N GLY A 106 11.69 9.58 -11.07
CA GLY A 106 12.01 10.72 -10.21
C GLY A 106 11.06 10.94 -9.02
N LYS A 107 10.10 10.04 -8.78
CA LYS A 107 9.25 10.09 -7.58
C LYS A 107 9.91 9.41 -6.39
N THR A 108 9.60 9.88 -5.19
CA THR A 108 10.06 9.24 -3.95
C THR A 108 9.38 7.88 -3.76
N ALA A 109 10.00 7.01 -2.96
CA ALA A 109 9.41 5.70 -2.66
C ALA A 109 7.99 5.82 -2.09
N GLU A 110 7.77 6.79 -1.19
CA GLU A 110 6.45 7.09 -0.64
C GLU A 110 5.43 7.48 -1.73
N GLN A 111 5.80 8.36 -2.66
CA GLN A 111 4.91 8.81 -3.74
C GLN A 111 4.51 7.65 -4.67
N VAL A 112 5.47 6.79 -5.01
CA VAL A 112 5.22 5.57 -5.78
C VAL A 112 4.29 4.64 -5.00
N SER A 113 4.64 4.30 -3.77
CA SER A 113 3.92 3.35 -2.94
C SER A 113 2.48 3.80 -2.71
N LYS A 114 2.27 5.09 -2.42
CA LYS A 114 0.93 5.69 -2.27
C LYS A 114 0.07 5.51 -3.52
N ARG A 115 0.64 5.58 -4.72
CA ARG A 115 -0.10 5.36 -5.97
C ARG A 115 -0.61 3.93 -6.07
N CYS A 116 0.22 2.95 -5.72
CA CYS A 116 -0.14 1.54 -5.73
C CYS A 116 -1.15 1.21 -4.61
N LEU A 117 -0.90 1.71 -3.40
CA LEU A 117 -1.76 1.50 -2.24
C LEU A 117 -3.12 2.15 -2.39
N GLY A 118 -3.31 3.16 -3.24
CA GLY A 118 -4.65 3.67 -3.59
C GLY A 118 -5.63 2.58 -4.07
N CYS A 119 -5.13 1.45 -4.58
CA CYS A 119 -5.90 0.23 -4.85
C CYS A 119 -5.54 -0.94 -3.92
N HIS A 120 -4.27 -1.06 -3.55
CA HIS A 120 -3.70 -2.23 -2.85
C HIS A 120 -3.49 -2.01 -1.35
N GLU A 121 -4.16 -1.04 -0.74
CA GLU A 121 -4.08 -0.75 0.72
C GLU A 121 -4.48 -1.94 1.59
N TYR A 122 -5.35 -2.81 1.10
CA TYR A 122 -5.91 -3.93 1.87
C TYR A 122 -5.50 -5.29 1.33
N GLY A 123 -5.70 -6.33 2.15
CA GLY A 123 -5.41 -7.72 1.82
C GLY A 123 -4.20 -8.26 2.58
N GLU A 124 -4.04 -9.58 2.57
CA GLU A 124 -3.03 -10.27 3.38
C GLU A 124 -1.59 -9.91 2.97
N GLU A 125 -1.38 -9.69 1.67
CA GLU A 125 -0.05 -9.40 1.13
C GLU A 125 0.37 -7.96 1.45
N HIS A 126 -0.41 -6.95 1.08
CA HIS A 126 0.07 -5.55 1.02
C HIS A 126 -0.38 -4.66 2.18
N ALA A 127 -1.32 -5.09 3.03
CA ALA A 127 -1.87 -4.23 4.09
C ALA A 127 -0.84 -3.79 5.15
N ASN A 128 0.33 -4.42 5.17
CA ASN A 128 1.41 -4.12 6.09
C ASN A 128 2.58 -3.38 5.43
N PHE A 129 2.44 -2.96 4.17
CA PHE A 129 3.55 -2.41 3.40
C PHE A 129 4.10 -1.13 4.02
N ASP A 130 3.23 -0.25 4.51
CA ASP A 130 3.63 1.03 5.12
C ASP A 130 4.61 0.86 6.28
N ARG A 131 4.50 -0.24 7.02
CA ARG A 131 5.38 -0.59 8.15
C ARG A 131 6.42 -1.66 7.83
N SER A 132 6.50 -2.09 6.57
CA SER A 132 7.49 -3.07 6.13
C SER A 132 8.89 -2.47 6.23
N GLN A 133 9.89 -3.32 6.48
CA GLN A 133 11.29 -2.86 6.46
C GLN A 133 11.68 -2.36 5.06
N HIS A 134 11.07 -2.85 3.99
CA HIS A 134 11.32 -2.34 2.65
C HIS A 134 10.87 -0.88 2.51
N ASN A 135 9.63 -0.56 2.90
CA ASN A 135 9.14 0.82 2.84
C ASN A 135 9.94 1.76 3.77
N LEU A 136 10.30 1.29 4.97
CA LEU A 136 11.11 2.06 5.92
C LEU A 136 12.56 2.32 5.45
N ASN A 137 13.02 1.60 4.42
CA ASN A 137 14.34 1.77 3.80
C ASN A 137 14.23 2.25 2.34
N ASP A 138 13.20 3.06 2.04
CA ASP A 138 12.99 3.71 0.73
C ASP A 138 12.89 2.75 -0.46
N VAL A 139 12.48 1.49 -0.23
CA VAL A 139 12.16 0.53 -1.29
C VAL A 139 10.68 0.64 -1.63
N SER A 140 10.40 0.99 -2.88
CA SER A 140 9.03 1.17 -3.38
C SER A 140 8.50 -0.08 -4.10
N CYS A 141 7.20 -0.09 -4.41
CA CYS A 141 6.59 -1.19 -5.16
C CYS A 141 7.30 -1.45 -6.50
N ILE A 142 7.71 -0.39 -7.21
CA ILE A 142 8.31 -0.53 -8.55
C ILE A 142 9.78 -0.95 -8.54
N SER A 143 10.42 -0.99 -7.36
CA SER A 143 11.75 -1.55 -7.19
C SER A 143 11.76 -3.07 -7.47
N CYS A 144 10.61 -3.73 -7.26
CA CYS A 144 10.42 -5.16 -7.50
C CYS A 144 9.42 -5.44 -8.62
N HIS A 145 8.36 -4.63 -8.75
CA HIS A 145 7.28 -4.87 -9.69
C HIS A 145 7.32 -3.91 -10.90
N SER A 146 6.92 -4.36 -12.09
CA SER A 146 6.78 -3.49 -13.25
C SER A 146 5.65 -3.94 -14.18
N PRO A 147 4.59 -3.14 -14.32
CA PRO A 147 3.56 -3.37 -15.34
C PRO A 147 4.07 -3.17 -16.78
N HIS A 148 5.18 -2.45 -16.98
CA HIS A 148 5.74 -2.18 -18.31
C HIS A 148 6.79 -3.21 -18.74
N HIS A 149 7.58 -3.72 -17.79
CA HIS A 149 8.84 -4.43 -18.08
C HIS A 149 9.07 -5.68 -17.20
N ALA A 150 8.01 -6.27 -16.65
CA ALA A 150 8.12 -7.51 -15.89
C ALA A 150 8.79 -8.63 -16.72
N LYS A 151 9.79 -9.28 -16.11
CA LYS A 151 10.36 -10.54 -16.61
C LYS A 151 9.52 -11.74 -16.18
N GLU A 152 8.93 -11.67 -14.98
CA GLU A 152 8.00 -12.67 -14.48
C GLU A 152 6.58 -12.10 -14.49
N LYS A 153 5.88 -12.30 -15.62
CA LYS A 153 4.59 -11.62 -15.90
C LYS A 153 3.49 -11.89 -14.87
N GLN A 154 3.44 -13.08 -14.28
CA GLN A 154 2.39 -13.47 -13.35
C GLN A 154 2.37 -12.60 -12.09
N PHE A 155 3.54 -12.25 -11.55
CA PHE A 155 3.69 -11.44 -10.34
C PHE A 155 4.25 -10.04 -10.64
N LEU A 156 4.45 -9.75 -11.92
CA LEU A 156 5.05 -8.52 -12.43
C LEU A 156 6.46 -8.26 -11.93
N LEU A 157 7.23 -9.28 -11.57
CA LEU A 157 8.57 -9.05 -11.05
C LEU A 157 9.52 -8.62 -12.17
N VAL A 158 10.34 -7.62 -11.88
CA VAL A 158 11.42 -7.15 -12.77
C VAL A 158 12.55 -8.17 -12.91
N ASN A 159 12.63 -9.11 -11.96
CA ASN A 159 13.49 -10.28 -12.01
C ASN A 159 12.86 -11.42 -11.21
N LYS A 160 13.20 -12.66 -11.53
CA LYS A 160 12.71 -13.84 -10.79
C LYS A 160 13.38 -13.93 -9.41
N GLN A 161 12.76 -14.68 -8.50
CA GLN A 161 13.42 -15.09 -7.26
C GLN A 161 14.34 -16.30 -7.51
N PRO A 162 15.48 -16.40 -6.79
CA PRO A 162 15.94 -15.51 -5.72
C PRO A 162 16.75 -14.28 -6.21
N GLU A 163 17.05 -14.17 -7.49
CA GLU A 163 17.96 -13.15 -8.05
C GLU A 163 17.49 -11.71 -7.78
N LEU A 164 16.19 -11.47 -7.74
CA LEU A 164 15.62 -10.19 -7.34
C LEU A 164 16.06 -9.80 -5.92
N CYS A 165 15.91 -10.72 -4.96
CA CYS A 165 16.20 -10.48 -3.55
C CYS A 165 17.70 -10.30 -3.32
N TYR A 166 18.52 -11.10 -4.00
CA TYR A 166 19.98 -11.03 -3.92
C TYR A 166 20.58 -9.74 -4.51
N GLY A 167 19.79 -8.93 -5.22
CA GLY A 167 20.22 -7.59 -5.64
C GLY A 167 20.66 -6.73 -4.46
N CYS A 168 20.03 -6.92 -3.29
CA CYS A 168 20.37 -6.22 -2.04
C CYS A 168 20.83 -7.19 -0.94
N HIS A 169 20.17 -8.35 -0.79
CA HIS A 169 20.46 -9.35 0.25
C HIS A 169 21.62 -10.28 -0.16
N THR A 170 22.79 -9.69 -0.36
CA THR A 170 23.99 -10.38 -0.87
C THR A 170 24.64 -11.30 0.15
N ASP A 171 24.48 -11.00 1.44
CA ASP A 171 24.87 -11.83 2.57
C ASP A 171 24.06 -13.14 2.61
N ILE A 172 22.74 -13.03 2.42
CA ILE A 172 21.84 -14.18 2.38
C ILE A 172 22.17 -15.11 1.21
N LYS A 173 22.60 -14.56 0.07
CA LYS A 173 23.11 -15.38 -1.05
C LYS A 173 24.28 -16.27 -0.62
N GLN A 174 25.20 -15.75 0.21
CA GLN A 174 26.33 -16.54 0.71
C GLN A 174 25.88 -17.62 1.69
N ASP A 175 24.88 -17.35 2.53
CA ASP A 175 24.31 -18.36 3.42
C ASP A 175 23.65 -19.50 2.63
N PHE A 176 22.96 -19.16 1.53
CA PHE A 176 22.49 -20.13 0.57
C PHE A 176 23.57 -20.72 -0.33
N ASN A 177 24.87 -20.51 -0.08
CA ASN A 177 25.95 -21.29 -0.71
C ASN A 177 26.55 -22.34 0.22
N ARG A 178 26.12 -22.39 1.50
CA ARG A 178 26.65 -23.33 2.49
C ARG A 178 26.19 -24.77 2.23
N PRO A 179 26.90 -25.80 2.76
CA PRO A 179 26.54 -27.21 2.56
C PRO A 179 25.15 -27.58 3.10
N PHE A 180 24.79 -27.04 4.26
CA PHE A 180 23.49 -27.29 4.92
C PHE A 180 22.62 -26.05 4.83
N ARG A 181 21.60 -26.11 3.97
CA ARG A 181 20.71 -24.99 3.65
C ARG A 181 19.40 -25.47 3.05
N HIS A 182 18.39 -24.58 3.04
CA HIS A 182 17.19 -24.81 2.24
C HIS A 182 17.51 -24.71 0.74
N ARG A 183 16.76 -25.45 -0.07
CA ARG A 183 17.05 -25.67 -1.49
C ARG A 183 16.56 -24.53 -2.40
N VAL A 184 16.95 -23.29 -2.07
CA VAL A 184 16.54 -22.07 -2.79
C VAL A 184 17.21 -21.99 -4.17
N GLU A 185 18.52 -22.24 -4.25
CA GLU A 185 19.25 -22.23 -5.54
C GLU A 185 18.79 -23.33 -6.50
N GLN A 186 18.22 -24.42 -5.95
CA GLN A 186 17.63 -25.51 -6.73
C GLN A 186 16.16 -25.21 -7.12
N GLY A 187 15.63 -24.04 -6.75
CA GLY A 187 14.27 -23.60 -7.08
C GLY A 187 13.15 -24.32 -6.33
N LEU A 188 13.47 -25.14 -5.33
CA LEU A 188 12.48 -25.94 -4.59
C LEU A 188 11.75 -25.13 -3.51
N ILE A 189 12.35 -24.02 -3.07
CA ILE A 189 11.80 -23.08 -2.09
C ILE A 189 12.12 -21.68 -2.57
N GLN A 190 11.17 -20.75 -2.47
CA GLN A 190 11.37 -19.33 -2.76
C GLN A 190 11.46 -18.51 -1.47
N CYS A 191 12.05 -17.31 -1.54
CA CYS A 191 12.14 -16.42 -0.38
C CYS A 191 10.73 -16.09 0.14
N SER A 192 9.80 -15.84 -0.78
CA SER A 192 8.41 -15.52 -0.48
C SER A 192 7.58 -16.69 0.06
N ASP A 193 8.08 -17.93 0.03
CA ASP A 193 7.38 -19.05 0.68
C ASP A 193 7.41 -18.93 2.21
N CYS A 194 8.48 -18.32 2.74
CA CYS A 194 8.67 -18.13 4.18
C CYS A 194 8.49 -16.68 4.60
N HIS A 195 8.81 -15.70 3.76
CA HIS A 195 8.75 -14.28 4.08
C HIS A 195 7.60 -13.58 3.34
N ASN A 196 7.02 -12.55 3.97
CA ASN A 196 6.21 -11.56 3.30
C ASN A 196 7.02 -10.28 3.13
N GLN A 197 7.55 -10.07 1.93
CA GLN A 197 8.34 -8.89 1.56
C GLN A 197 7.55 -7.57 1.65
N HIS A 198 6.23 -7.63 1.71
CA HIS A 198 5.38 -6.47 1.89
C HIS A 198 5.07 -6.20 3.37
N GLY A 199 5.75 -6.87 4.30
CA GLY A 199 5.59 -6.67 5.73
C GLY A 199 4.59 -7.62 6.38
N GLY A 200 4.70 -7.74 7.70
CA GLY A 200 3.85 -8.60 8.52
C GLY A 200 4.07 -8.30 10.00
N PHE A 201 3.34 -9.02 10.86
CA PHE A 201 3.43 -8.83 12.32
C PHE A 201 4.59 -9.62 12.95
N LEU A 202 5.14 -10.61 12.23
CA LEU A 202 6.15 -11.51 12.76
C LEU A 202 7.56 -10.96 12.57
N THR A 203 8.44 -11.31 13.50
CA THR A 203 9.86 -10.96 13.45
C THR A 203 10.50 -11.42 12.14
N ARG A 204 11.32 -10.55 11.53
CA ARG A 204 11.92 -10.79 10.19
C ARG A 204 10.89 -11.06 9.08
N GLN A 205 9.65 -10.60 9.27
CA GLN A 205 8.56 -10.70 8.28
C GLN A 205 8.29 -12.12 7.79
N VAL A 206 8.46 -13.12 8.65
CA VAL A 206 8.08 -14.50 8.31
C VAL A 206 6.55 -14.64 8.24
N ARG A 207 6.07 -15.58 7.43
CA ARG A 207 4.65 -15.86 7.21
C ARG A 207 4.03 -16.72 8.32
N ALA A 208 4.85 -17.46 9.07
CA ALA A 208 4.41 -18.29 10.18
C ALA A 208 5.45 -18.28 11.30
N THR A 209 5.02 -18.50 12.54
CA THR A 209 5.94 -18.64 13.68
C THR A 209 6.68 -19.97 13.60
N ALA A 210 7.82 -20.09 14.30
CA ALA A 210 8.54 -21.35 14.42
C ALA A 210 7.71 -22.47 15.09
N SER A 211 6.70 -22.12 15.89
CA SER A 211 5.74 -23.08 16.46
C SER A 211 4.62 -23.50 15.49
N GLN A 212 4.46 -22.76 14.39
CA GLN A 212 3.50 -23.02 13.32
C GLN A 212 4.24 -23.67 12.14
N ASP A 213 4.86 -24.83 12.39
CA ASP A 213 5.72 -25.61 11.47
C ASP A 213 5.13 -25.89 10.06
N GLN A 214 3.89 -25.48 9.79
CA GLN A 214 3.27 -25.58 8.46
C GLN A 214 4.12 -24.97 7.34
N VAL A 215 4.83 -23.86 7.59
CA VAL A 215 5.76 -23.28 6.62
C VAL A 215 6.93 -24.21 6.30
N CYS A 216 7.35 -25.03 7.27
CA CYS A 216 8.42 -26.02 7.14
C CYS A 216 7.96 -27.31 6.44
N PHE A 217 6.68 -27.68 6.57
CA PHE A 217 6.15 -28.94 6.06
C PHE A 217 5.62 -28.88 4.62
N LYS A 218 5.27 -27.68 4.11
CA LYS A 218 4.76 -27.49 2.73
C LYS A 218 5.65 -28.13 1.66
N PHE A 219 6.95 -28.28 1.93
CA PHE A 219 7.94 -28.77 0.96
C PHE A 219 8.60 -30.11 1.33
N ARG A 220 8.26 -30.70 2.49
CA ARG A 220 8.83 -32.00 2.91
C ARG A 220 8.12 -33.22 2.32
N THR A 221 6.94 -33.06 1.73
CA THR A 221 6.12 -34.16 1.17
C THR A 221 6.36 -34.45 -0.32
N ARG A 222 7.30 -33.75 -0.97
CA ARG A 222 7.65 -33.94 -2.39
C ARG A 222 9.10 -34.40 -2.62
N ALA A 223 9.76 -34.92 -1.60
CA ALA A 223 10.94 -35.74 -1.78
C ALA A 223 10.46 -37.19 -1.81
N GLY A 224 10.32 -37.74 -3.03
CA GLY A 224 10.22 -39.19 -3.23
C GLY A 224 11.47 -39.89 -2.75
#